data_AF-A0A7C7XHQ1-F1
#
_entry.id   AF-A0A7C7XHQ1-F1
#
_cell.length_a   1.000
_cell.length_b   1.000
_cell.length_c   1.000
_cell.angle_alpha   90.00
_cell.angle_beta   90.00
_cell.angle_gamma   90.00
#
_symmetry.space_group_name_H-M   'P 1'
#
loop_
_entity.id
_entity.type
_entity.pdbx_description
1 polymer ?
#
loop_
_entity_poly.entity_id
_entity_poly.type
_entity_poly.pdbx_seq_one_letter_code
_entity_poly.pdbx_strand_id
1 'polypeptide(L)' 'MPIKEDFCKEGKKPIGKISYADGEYFHWVWPSQA' A
#
# COMPACT_ATOMS: atom_id res chain seq x y z
N MET A 1 -3.88 -0.25 -12.75
CA MET A 1 -4.06 1.21 -12.73
C MET A 1 -2.88 1.83 -11.99
N PRO A 2 -2.21 2.87 -12.51
CA PRO A 2 -1.11 3.51 -11.79
C PRO A 2 -1.65 4.15 -10.50
N ILE A 3 -0.95 3.93 -9.39
CA ILE A 3 -1.24 4.61 -8.12
C ILE A 3 -0.97 6.11 -8.35
N LYS A 4 -2.00 6.94 -8.16
CA LYS A 4 -1.85 8.40 -8.26
C LYS A 4 -0.97 8.89 -7.10
N GLU A 5 -0.01 9.76 -7.37
CA GLU A 5 0.91 10.32 -6.37
C GLU A 5 0.21 10.98 -5.17
N ASP A 6 -1.04 11.44 -5.33
CA ASP A 6 -1.85 12.03 -4.25
C ASP A 6 -2.50 11.01 -3.31
N PHE A 7 -2.35 9.71 -3.56
CA PHE A 7 -3.05 8.67 -2.82
C PHE A 7 -2.77 8.66 -1.31
N CYS A 8 -1.58 9.09 -0.90
CA CYS A 8 -1.12 9.09 0.49
C CYS A 8 -1.47 10.38 1.26
N LYS A 9 -2.04 11.42 0.61
CA LYS A 9 -2.11 12.77 1.20
C LYS A 9 -3.34 13.06 2.08
N GLU A 10 -4.37 12.21 2.04
CA GLU A 10 -5.65 12.48 2.73
C GLU A 10 -5.83 11.76 4.07
N GLY A 11 -4.74 11.52 4.83
CA GLY A 11 -4.83 10.83 6.12
C GLY A 11 -5.33 9.37 6.04
N LYS A 12 -5.41 8.82 4.82
CA LYS A 12 -5.69 7.42 4.56
C LYS A 12 -4.49 6.62 5.09
N LYS A 13 -4.76 5.67 5.98
CA LYS A 13 -3.74 4.74 6.48
C LYS A 13 -3.85 3.44 5.69
N PRO A 14 -2.73 2.78 5.39
CA PRO A 14 -2.78 1.43 4.85
C PRO A 14 -3.52 0.51 5.82
N ILE A 15 -4.32 -0.41 5.28
CA ILE A 15 -5.09 -1.40 6.04
C ILE A 15 -4.29 -2.67 6.33
N GLY A 16 -3.12 -2.81 5.70
CA GLY A 16 -2.24 -3.94 5.90
C GLY A 16 -0.91 -3.79 5.19
N LYS A 17 -0.04 -4.78 5.40
CA LYS A 17 1.23 -4.96 4.69
C LYS A 17 1.38 -6.41 4.29
N ILE A 18 1.87 -6.66 3.08
CA ILE A 18 2.24 -7.99 2.59
C ILE A 18 3.76 -8.02 2.54
N SER A 19 4.37 -8.95 3.27
CA SER A 19 5.81 -9.22 3.20
C SER A 19 6.04 -10.38 2.23
N TYR A 20 7.01 -10.21 1.33
CA TYR A 20 7.49 -11.33 0.51
C TYR A 20 8.51 -12.16 1.29
N ALA A 21 8.67 -13.42 0.90
CA ALA A 21 9.44 -14.43 1.63
C ALA A 21 10.95 -14.13 1.74
N ASP A 22 11.44 -13.30 0.83
CA ASP A 22 12.78 -12.73 0.72
C ASP A 22 13.00 -11.53 1.66
N GLY A 23 11.96 -11.02 2.33
CA GLY A 23 12.07 -10.07 3.45
C GLY A 23 12.53 -8.65 3.08
N GLU A 24 13.08 -8.46 1.88
CA GLU A 24 13.61 -7.17 1.42
C GLU A 24 12.51 -6.22 0.91
N TYR A 25 11.35 -6.76 0.53
CA TYR A 25 10.25 -5.96 -0.03
C TYR A 25 8.93 -6.21 0.71
N PHE A 26 8.22 -5.11 0.98
CA PHE A 26 6.86 -5.14 1.50
C PHE A 26 5.95 -4.25 0.67
N HIS A 27 4.74 -4.73 0.41
CA HIS A 27 3.69 -3.96 -0.25
C HIS A 27 2.69 -3.47 0.79
N TRP A 28 2.43 -2.17 0.80
CA TRP A 28 1.33 -1.59 1.58
C TRP A 28 0.01 -1.87 0.88
N VAL A 29 -0.96 -2.36 1.64
CA VAL A 29 -2.33 -2.62 1.17
C VAL A 29 -3.21 -1.46 1.59
N TRP A 30 -3.98 -0.95 0.64
CA TRP A 30 -4.83 0.21 0.84
C TRP A 30 -6.29 -0.11 0.52
N PRO A 31 -7.27 0.57 1.15
CA PRO A 31 -8.69 0.25 0.99
C PRO A 31 -9.20 0.24 -0.46
N SER A 32 -8.63 1.07 -1.34
CA SER A 32 -9.03 1.13 -2.76
C SER A 32 -8.48 -0.02 -3.61
N GLN A 33 -7.68 -0.91 -3.03
CA GLN A 33 -7.10 -2.10 -3.68
C GLN A 33 -7.66 -3.42 -3.11
N ALA A 34 -8.62 -3.34 -2.18
CA ALA A 34 -9.31 -4.50 -1.59
C ALA A 34 -10.45 -4.99 -2.50
#